data_AF-A0A091BLC6-F1
#
_entry.id   AF-A0A091BLC6-F1
#
_cell.length_a   1.000
_cell.length_b   1.000
_cell.length_c   1.000
_cell.angle_alpha   90.00
_cell.angle_beta   90.00
_cell.angle_gamma   90.00
#
_symmetry.space_group_name_H-M   'P 1'
#
loop_
_entity.id
_entity.type
_entity.pdbx_description
1 polymer ?
#
loop_
_entity_poly.entity_id
_entity_poly.type
_entity_poly.pdbx_seq_one_letter_code
_entity_poly.pdbx_strand_id
1 'polypeptide(L)'
;EARDGGARWLAMRLEPGAVAAAWQLPALAPRVLRLDPALPLGHERDLELLANTLSPDKHRGYALQWFGLAAAAAAITLLLWFRKRP
;
A
#
# COMPACT_ATOMS: atom_id res chain seq x y z
N GLU A 1 -16.81 8.18 -26.42
CA GLU A 1 -17.30 8.35 -25.04
C GLU A 1 -17.22 7.07 -24.22
N ALA A 2 -16.93 7.18 -22.92
CA ALA A 2 -17.24 6.12 -21.95
C ALA A 2 -18.77 6.03 -21.78
N ARG A 3 -19.30 4.80 -21.79
CA ARG A 3 -20.74 4.52 -21.91
C ARG A 3 -21.61 4.91 -20.70
N ASP A 4 -21.01 5.47 -19.63
CA ASP A 4 -21.69 5.75 -18.37
C ASP A 4 -21.52 7.22 -17.91
N GLY A 5 -22.14 8.17 -18.61
CA GLY A 5 -22.50 9.50 -18.06
C GLY A 5 -21.42 10.35 -17.37
N GLY A 6 -20.13 10.08 -17.58
CA GLY A 6 -19.02 10.79 -16.93
C GLY A 6 -18.72 10.37 -15.48
N ALA A 7 -19.40 9.36 -14.93
CA ALA A 7 -19.08 8.85 -13.59
C ALA A 7 -17.78 8.02 -13.63
N ARG A 8 -16.74 8.51 -12.95
CA ARG A 8 -15.46 7.80 -12.83
C ARG A 8 -15.51 6.85 -11.64
N TRP A 9 -15.26 5.58 -11.88
CA TRP A 9 -15.22 4.54 -10.86
C TRP A 9 -13.76 4.16 -10.57
N LEU A 10 -13.37 4.20 -9.29
CA LEU A 10 -12.06 3.76 -8.83
C LEU A 10 -12.22 2.43 -8.07
N ALA A 11 -11.61 1.37 -8.59
CA ALA A 11 -11.54 0.10 -7.89
C ALA A 11 -10.45 0.16 -6.81
N MET A 12 -10.84 0.16 -5.53
CA MET A 12 -9.90 0.20 -4.40
C MET A 12 -9.23 -1.16 -4.13
N ARG A 13 -9.86 -2.24 -4.59
CA ARG A 13 -9.41 -3.62 -4.43
C ARG A 13 -9.90 -4.45 -5.60
N LEU A 14 -9.01 -5.31 -6.11
CA LEU A 14 -9.33 -6.28 -7.14
C LEU A 14 -9.13 -7.68 -6.56
N GLU A 15 -10.19 -8.49 -6.53
CA GLU A 15 -10.15 -9.88 -6.10
C GLU A 15 -10.12 -10.79 -7.35
N PRO A 16 -8.97 -11.34 -7.75
CA PRO A 16 -8.82 -12.00 -9.05
C PRO A 16 -9.78 -13.18 -9.26
N GLY A 17 -10.06 -13.94 -8.20
CA GLY A 17 -10.98 -15.08 -8.25
C GLY A 17 -12.44 -14.66 -8.47
N ALA A 18 -12.87 -13.57 -7.84
CA ALA A 18 -14.23 -13.06 -8.01
C ALA A 18 -14.45 -12.52 -9.43
N VAL A 19 -13.44 -11.84 -9.99
CA VAL A 19 -13.48 -11.34 -11.37
C VAL A 19 -13.46 -12.49 -12.38
N ALA A 20 -12.61 -13.49 -12.18
CA ALA A 20 -12.57 -14.67 -13.04
C ALA A 20 -13.92 -15.39 -13.06
N ALA A 21 -14.53 -15.59 -11.89
CA ALA A 21 -15.87 -16.19 -11.77
C ALA A 21 -16.94 -15.34 -12.48
N ALA A 22 -16.95 -14.02 -12.27
CA ALA A 22 -17.92 -13.12 -12.91
C ALA A 22 -17.81 -13.11 -14.44
N TRP A 23 -16.60 -13.30 -14.98
CA TRP A 23 -16.34 -13.35 -16.42
C TRP A 23 -16.28 -14.76 -17.00
N GLN A 24 -16.60 -15.78 -16.20
CA GLN A 24 -16.58 -17.20 -16.60
C GLN A 24 -15.22 -17.64 -17.17
N LEU A 25 -14.15 -17.09 -16.60
CA LEU A 25 -12.77 -17.45 -16.92
C LEU A 25 -12.26 -18.48 -15.91
N PRO A 26 -11.43 -19.45 -16.34
CA PRO A 26 -10.83 -20.42 -15.42
C PRO A 26 -9.88 -19.76 -14.41
N ALA A 27 -9.17 -18.72 -14.83
CA ALA A 27 -8.36 -17.84 -13.98
C ALA A 27 -8.01 -16.55 -14.75
N LEU A 28 -7.65 -15.49 -14.02
CA LEU A 28 -6.97 -14.33 -14.60
C LEU A 28 -5.49 -14.65 -14.82
N ALA A 29 -4.91 -14.14 -15.90
CA ALA A 29 -3.48 -14.30 -16.15
C ALA A 29 -2.66 -13.60 -15.04
N PRO A 30 -1.64 -14.24 -14.45
CA PRO A 30 -0.85 -13.68 -13.36
C PRO A 30 0.21 -12.69 -13.88
N ARG A 31 -0.22 -11.70 -14.66
CA ARG A 31 0.64 -10.69 -15.28
C ARG A 31 -0.06 -9.35 -15.29
N VAL A 32 0.69 -8.27 -15.09
CA VAL A 32 0.17 -6.91 -15.15
C VAL A 32 0.41 -6.38 -16.56
N LEU A 33 -0.68 -6.10 -17.30
CA LEU A 33 -0.59 -5.46 -18.61
C LEU A 33 -0.34 -3.97 -18.44
N ARG A 34 0.83 -3.51 -18.87
CA ARG A 34 1.18 -2.09 -18.93
C ARG A 34 0.97 -1.62 -20.36
N LEU A 35 -0.11 -0.88 -20.58
CA LEU A 35 -0.43 -0.32 -21.90
C LEU A 35 0.53 0.83 -22.23
N ASP A 36 0.80 1.03 -23.52
CA ASP A 36 1.58 2.15 -24.03
C ASP A 36 0.97 3.49 -23.54
N PRO A 37 1.75 4.37 -22.88
CA PRO A 37 1.29 5.69 -22.46
C PRO A 37 0.75 6.55 -23.58
N ALA A 38 1.23 6.37 -24.83
CA ALA A 38 0.80 7.15 -25.99
C ALA A 38 -0.60 6.75 -26.50
N LEU A 39 -1.22 5.69 -25.97
CA LEU A 39 -2.57 5.28 -26.37
C LEU A 39 -3.62 6.32 -25.95
N PRO A 40 -4.46 6.83 -26.87
CA PRO A 40 -5.45 7.88 -26.59
C PRO A 40 -6.64 7.40 -25.73
N LEU A 41 -6.72 6.10 -25.47
CA LEU A 41 -7.77 5.49 -24.65
C LEU A 41 -7.33 5.46 -23.18
N GLY A 42 -8.21 5.86 -22.26
CA GLY A 42 -8.03 5.65 -20.81
C GLY A 42 -7.47 6.86 -20.04
N HIS A 43 -7.09 6.63 -18.79
CA HIS A 43 -6.44 7.63 -17.94
C HIS A 43 -4.96 7.77 -18.29
N GLU A 44 -4.36 8.92 -17.92
CA GLU A 44 -2.92 9.14 -18.03
C GLU A 44 -2.17 8.02 -17.31
N ARG A 45 -1.22 7.41 -18.00
CA ARG A 45 -0.49 6.23 -17.53
C ARG A 45 0.86 6.67 -17.02
N ASP A 46 0.95 6.87 -15.72
CA ASP A 46 2.25 6.98 -15.07
C ASP A 46 2.85 5.56 -14.94
N LEU A 47 3.93 5.34 -15.69
CA LEU A 47 4.68 4.10 -15.66
C LEU A 47 5.94 4.21 -14.79
N GLU A 48 6.14 5.31 -14.08
CA GLU A 48 7.12 5.34 -13.02
C GLU A 48 6.67 4.35 -11.94
N LEU A 49 7.46 3.30 -11.78
CA LEU A 49 7.35 2.46 -10.60
C LEU A 49 7.72 3.37 -9.44
N LEU A 50 6.74 3.78 -8.62
CA LEU A 50 7.05 4.32 -7.31
C LEU A 50 7.93 3.26 -6.66
N ALA A 51 9.19 3.63 -6.48
CA ALA A 51 10.15 2.78 -5.81
C ALA A 51 9.67 2.69 -4.36
N ASN A 52 8.77 1.73 -4.09
CA ASN A 52 8.37 1.33 -2.74
C ASN A 52 9.54 0.55 -2.12
N THR A 53 10.70 1.18 -2.16
CA THR A 53 11.98 0.76 -1.68
C THR A 53 12.41 1.94 -0.83
N LEU A 54 11.92 1.99 0.41
CA LEU A 54 12.64 2.70 1.45
C LEU A 54 14.10 2.27 1.30
N SER A 55 14.99 3.19 0.91
CA SER A 55 16.40 2.84 0.75
C SER A 55 16.89 2.21 2.06
N PRO A 56 17.86 1.27 2.02
CA PRO A 56 18.31 0.58 3.24
C PRO A 56 18.63 1.53 4.40
N ASP A 57 19.11 2.74 4.09
CA ASP A 57 19.38 3.80 5.06
C ASP A 57 18.14 4.23 5.87
N LYS A 58 16.94 4.19 5.28
CA LYS A 58 15.69 4.52 5.97
C LYS A 58 15.28 3.45 6.99
N HIS A 59 15.79 2.22 6.89
CA HIS A 59 15.58 1.22 7.95
C HIS A 59 16.28 1.61 9.26
N ARG A 60 17.40 2.35 9.21
CA ARG A 60 18.08 2.82 10.43
C ARG A 60 17.26 3.88 11.16
N GLY A 61 16.65 4.80 10.43
CA GLY A 61 15.75 5.80 11.01
C GLY A 61 14.54 5.14 11.69
N TYR A 62 13.96 4.13 11.04
CA TYR A 62 12.85 3.36 11.59
C TYR A 62 13.26 2.56 12.84
N ALA A 63 14.42 1.91 12.81
CA ALA A 63 14.96 1.20 13.98
C ALA A 63 15.12 2.16 15.17
N LEU A 64 15.73 3.34 14.95
CA LEU A 64 15.88 4.36 16.00
C LEU A 64 14.53 4.84 16.54
N GLN A 65 13.52 5.01 15.69
CA GLN A 65 12.16 5.36 16.11
C GLN A 65 11.56 4.30 17.04
N TRP A 66 11.65 3.01 16.67
CA TRP A 66 11.12 1.93 17.51
C TRP A 66 11.88 1.76 18.82
N PHE A 67 13.22 1.84 18.80
CA PHE A 67 14.02 1.79 20.02
C PHE A 67 13.73 3.00 20.92
N GLY A 68 13.57 4.20 20.34
CA GLY A 68 13.17 5.40 21.08
C GLY A 68 11.79 5.24 21.72
N LEU A 69 10.81 4.73 20.97
CA LEU A 69 9.47 4.44 21.49
C LEU A 69 9.50 3.40 22.61
N ALA A 70 10.23 2.30 22.43
CA ALA A 70 10.39 1.25 23.43
C ALA A 70 11.08 1.77 24.70
N ALA A 71 12.13 2.58 24.55
CA ALA A 71 12.84 3.20 25.68
C ALA A 71 11.94 4.18 26.45
N ALA A 72 11.17 5.02 25.74
CA ALA A 72 10.22 5.93 26.38
C ALA A 72 9.13 5.15 27.14
N ALA A 73 8.57 4.11 26.54
CA ALA A 73 7.58 3.24 27.18
C ALA A 73 8.15 2.54 28.43
N ALA A 74 9.39 2.04 28.36
CA ALA A 74 10.08 1.44 29.49
C ALA A 74 10.33 2.45 30.62
N ALA A 75 10.78 3.66 30.30
CA ALA A 75 11.01 4.72 31.27
C ALA A 75 9.72 5.13 31.99
N ILE A 76 8.63 5.32 31.26
CA ILE A 76 7.31 5.62 31.82
C ILE A 76 6.86 4.48 32.75
N THR A 77 6.98 3.23 32.29
CA THR A 77 6.58 2.04 33.06
C THR A 77 7.37 1.94 34.36
N LEU A 78 8.69 2.09 34.31
CA LEU A 78 9.56 2.06 35.49
C LEU A 78 9.25 3.21 36.44
N LEU A 79 9.11 4.43 35.93
CA LEU A 79 8.76 5.60 36.75
C LEU A 79 7.44 5.39 37.50
N LEU A 80 6.41 4.91 36.80
CA LEU A 80 5.12 4.62 37.41
C LEU A 80 5.20 3.44 38.40
N TRP A 81 6.02 2.43 38.12
CA TRP A 81 6.22 1.30 39.01
C TRP A 81 6.91 1.70 40.31
N PHE A 82 8.00 2.46 40.24
CA PHE A 82 8.70 2.94 41.42
C PHE A 82 7.88 3.96 42.22
N ARG A 83 7.09 4.80 41.56
CA ARG A 83 6.20 5.76 42.24
C ARG A 83 5.00 5.10 42.95
N LYS A 84 4.67 3.86 42.58
CA LYS A 84 3.61 3.04 43.22
C LYS A 84 4.13 2.12 44.32
N ARG A 85 5.44 2.02 44.52
CA ARG A 85 6.02 1.28 45.65
C ARG A 85 5.90 2.18 46.90
N PRO A 86 5.22 1.73 47.97
CA PRO A 86 5.13 2.47 49.23
C PRO A 86 6.50 2.62 49.91
#